data_AF-A0A542ZR80-F1
#
_entry.id   AF-A0A542ZR80-F1
#
_cell.length_a   1.000
_cell.length_b   1.000
_cell.length_c   1.000
_cell.angle_alpha   90.00
_cell.angle_beta   90.00
_cell.angle_gamma   90.00
#
_symmetry.space_group_name_H-M   'P 1'
#
loop_
_entity.id
_entity.type
_entity.pdbx_description
1 polymer ?
#
loop_
_entity_poly.entity_id
_entity_poly.type
_entity_poly.pdbx_seq_one_letter_code
_entity_poly.pdbx_strand_id
1 'polypeptide(L)'
;MIRVEPNGVEIPAGEDDTIMGALNKHGYTFLVGCRRGGCGICKVQVLEGEIEHNRPIAESALNTEERGEGVCLGCRAVPQGDVRIALLKSALRVTNPLLHPPAS
;
A
#
# COMPACT_ATOMS: atom_id res chain seq x y z
N MET A 1 -6.38 8.24 5.84
CA MET A 1 -5.81 8.69 4.56
C MET A 1 -4.53 7.91 4.27
N ILE A 2 -4.17 7.75 2.99
CA ILE A 2 -2.88 7.18 2.57
C ILE A 2 -2.14 8.22 1.77
N ARG A 3 -0.90 8.53 2.19
CA ARG A 3 0.02 9.40 1.47
C ARG A 3 1.18 8.60 0.89
N VAL A 4 1.43 8.73 -0.41
CA VAL A 4 2.49 8.03 -1.12
C VAL A 4 3.67 8.95 -1.40
N GLU A 5 4.83 8.63 -0.83
CA GLU A 5 6.10 9.33 -1.03
C GLU A 5 6.98 8.62 -2.06
N PRO A 6 7.79 9.36 -2.85
CA PRO A 6 7.92 10.82 -2.87
C PRO A 6 6.86 11.52 -3.77
N ASN A 7 5.83 10.79 -4.20
CA ASN A 7 4.87 11.29 -5.19
C ASN A 7 3.97 12.42 -4.65
N GLY A 8 3.81 12.55 -3.33
CA GLY A 8 2.89 13.50 -2.71
C GLY A 8 1.41 13.19 -2.99
N VAL A 9 1.10 11.96 -3.43
CA VAL A 9 -0.27 11.54 -3.73
C VAL A 9 -0.97 11.19 -2.43
N GLU A 10 -2.11 11.84 -2.17
CA GLU A 10 -2.95 11.60 -1.00
C GLU A 10 -4.31 11.07 -1.45
N ILE A 11 -4.71 9.93 -0.88
CA ILE A 11 -5.99 9.29 -1.20
C ILE A 11 -6.72 8.86 0.07
N PRO A 12 -8.05 8.91 0.08
CA PRO A 12 -8.81 8.31 1.16
C PRO A 12 -8.73 6.77 1.09
N ALA A 13 -8.84 6.15 2.26
CA ALA A 13 -8.97 4.70 2.41
C ALA A 13 -10.15 4.45 3.35
N GLY A 14 -11.05 3.55 2.95
CA GLY A 14 -12.11 3.07 3.85
C GLY A 14 -11.56 2.15 4.94
N GLU A 15 -12.40 1.83 5.93
CA GLU A 15 -12.05 1.02 7.10
C GLU A 15 -11.41 -0.33 6.75
N ASP A 16 -11.91 -0.99 5.69
CA ASP A 16 -11.41 -2.29 5.22
C ASP A 16 -10.45 -2.20 4.03
N ASP A 17 -10.12 -0.99 3.58
CA ASP A 17 -9.31 -0.83 2.38
C ASP A 17 -7.85 -1.15 2.65
N THR A 18 -7.38 -2.20 1.98
CA THR A 18 -5.94 -2.42 1.87
C THR A 18 -5.30 -1.26 1.11
N ILE A 19 -4.02 -0.97 1.37
CA ILE A 19 -3.23 0.04 0.64
C ILE A 19 -3.39 -0.12 -0.88
N MET A 20 -3.24 -1.35 -1.39
CA MET A 20 -3.41 -1.64 -2.81
C MET A 20 -4.85 -1.40 -3.28
N GLY A 21 -5.83 -1.74 -2.46
CA GLY A 21 -7.25 -1.53 -2.75
C GLY A 21 -7.59 -0.05 -2.89
N ALA A 22 -7.21 0.77 -1.92
CA ALA A 22 -7.39 2.21 -1.93
C ALA A 22 -6.72 2.85 -3.16
N LEU A 23 -5.46 2.51 -3.44
CA LEU A 23 -4.74 3.02 -4.63
C LEU A 23 -5.48 2.70 -5.92
N ASN A 24 -5.92 1.44 -6.10
CA ASN A 24 -6.66 1.04 -7.29
C ASN A 24 -8.00 1.76 -7.43
N LYS A 25 -8.75 1.98 -6.33
CA LYS A 25 -10.02 2.73 -6.35
C LYS A 25 -9.82 4.17 -6.84
N HIS A 26 -8.66 4.75 -6.54
CA HIS A 26 -8.31 6.12 -6.93
C HIS A 26 -7.46 6.20 -8.19
N GLY A 27 -7.50 5.16 -9.05
CA GLY A 27 -6.85 5.22 -10.36
C GLY A 27 -5.33 5.12 -10.32
N TYR A 28 -4.78 4.56 -9.24
CA TYR A 28 -3.35 4.29 -9.10
C TYR A 28 -3.07 2.81 -9.05
N THR A 29 -1.88 2.42 -9.48
CA THR A 29 -1.35 1.08 -9.26
C THR A 29 0.16 1.12 -9.10
N PHE A 30 0.73 -0.01 -8.69
CA PHE A 30 2.17 -0.20 -8.57
C PHE A 30 2.51 -1.65 -8.93
N LEU A 31 3.71 -2.12 -8.63
CA LEU A 31 4.07 -3.50 -8.91
C LEU A 31 3.25 -4.47 -8.04
N VAL A 32 2.38 -5.25 -8.68
CA VAL A 32 1.46 -6.18 -8.04
C VAL A 32 1.74 -7.60 -8.51
N GLY A 33 1.77 -8.54 -7.55
CA GLY A 33 1.90 -9.97 -7.82
C GLY A 33 0.59 -10.73 -7.55
N CYS A 34 0.67 -11.77 -6.73
CA CYS A 34 -0.44 -12.72 -6.50
C CYS A 34 -1.70 -12.15 -5.82
N ARG A 35 -1.64 -10.96 -5.20
CA ARG A 35 -2.73 -10.31 -4.42
C ARG A 35 -3.28 -11.14 -3.25
N ARG A 36 -2.54 -12.16 -2.82
CA ARG A 36 -3.00 -13.12 -1.80
C ARG A 36 -2.11 -13.15 -0.55
N GLY A 37 -1.03 -12.38 -0.52
CA GLY A 37 -0.09 -12.34 0.61
C GLY A 37 1.06 -13.37 0.53
N GLY A 38 1.33 -13.96 -0.64
CA GLY A 38 2.31 -15.04 -0.79
C GLY A 38 3.59 -14.70 -1.56
N CYS A 39 3.57 -13.73 -2.48
CA CYS A 39 4.69 -13.52 -3.42
C CYS A 39 5.71 -12.43 -3.01
N GLY A 40 5.40 -11.58 -2.03
CA GLY A 40 6.30 -10.47 -1.63
C GLY A 40 6.56 -9.37 -2.68
N ILE A 41 5.81 -9.36 -3.79
CA ILE A 41 5.98 -8.36 -4.88
C ILE A 41 5.39 -7.00 -4.49
N CYS A 42 4.23 -6.97 -3.84
CA CYS A 42 3.53 -5.74 -3.49
C CYS A 42 4.05 -5.09 -2.19
N LYS A 43 5.35 -5.23 -1.90
CA LYS A 43 5.96 -4.68 -0.69
C LYS A 43 5.96 -3.16 -0.75
N VAL A 44 5.56 -2.55 0.36
CA VAL A 44 5.62 -1.11 0.61
C VAL A 44 6.22 -0.91 1.99
N GLN A 45 6.87 0.23 2.20
CA GLN A 45 7.38 0.61 3.51
C GLN A 45 6.42 1.62 4.14
N VAL A 46 6.04 1.40 5.39
CA VAL A 46 5.32 2.39 6.20
C VAL A 46 6.36 3.33 6.79
N LEU A 47 6.28 4.61 6.43
CA LEU A 47 7.16 5.66 6.93
C LEU A 47 6.59 6.29 8.21
N GLU A 48 5.26 6.42 8.28
CA GLU A 48 4.51 6.91 9.44
C GLU A 48 3.13 6.25 9.51
N GLY A 49 2.61 6.11 10.72
CA GLY A 49 1.32 5.48 11.00
C GLY A 49 1.42 3.96 11.17
N GLU A 50 0.26 3.31 11.29
CA GLU A 50 0.16 1.89 11.58
C GLU A 50 -0.74 1.17 10.57
N ILE A 51 -0.46 -0.12 10.36
CA ILE A 51 -1.22 -1.00 9.48
C ILE A 51 -1.45 -2.34 10.16
N GLU A 52 -2.52 -3.03 9.73
CA GLU A 52 -2.75 -4.43 10.06
C GLU A 52 -2.92 -5.26 8.79
N HIS A 53 -2.47 -6.51 8.80
CA HIS A 53 -2.76 -7.44 7.71
C HIS A 53 -4.14 -8.05 7.91
N ASN A 54 -5.10 -7.74 7.03
CA ASN A 54 -6.48 -8.23 7.15
C ASN A 54 -6.66 -9.74 6.96
N ARG A 55 -5.63 -10.43 6.47
CA ARG A 55 -5.59 -11.89 6.29
C ARG A 55 -4.16 -12.38 6.50
N PRO A 56 -3.98 -13.68 6.82
CA PRO A 56 -2.66 -14.28 6.94
C PRO A 56 -1.78 -14.06 5.70
N ILE A 57 -0.50 -13.85 5.94
CA ILE A 57 0.54 -13.71 4.91
C ILE A 57 1.54 -14.84 5.06
N ALA A 58 2.13 -15.28 3.94
CA ALA A 58 3.16 -16.31 3.99
C ALA A 58 4.42 -15.76 4.67
N GLU A 59 5.02 -16.54 5.57
CA GLU A 59 6.26 -16.15 6.25
C GLU A 59 7.39 -15.86 5.26
N SER A 60 7.46 -16.63 4.17
CA SER A 60 8.43 -16.42 3.08
C SER A 60 8.23 -15.11 2.32
N ALA A 61 7.05 -14.48 2.42
CA ALA A 61 6.74 -13.26 1.69
C ALA A 61 7.24 -12.00 2.41
N LEU A 62 7.48 -12.06 3.73
CA LEU A 62 7.89 -10.92 4.55
C LEU A 62 8.70 -11.37 5.76
N ASN A 63 10.01 -11.17 5.72
CA ASN A 63 10.93 -11.62 6.76
C ASN A 63 10.93 -10.69 7.99
N THR A 64 11.64 -11.09 9.06
CA THR A 64 11.66 -10.36 10.34
C THR A 64 12.35 -8.99 10.23
N GLU A 65 13.43 -8.89 9.45
CA GLU A 65 14.17 -7.64 9.24
C GLU A 65 13.29 -6.61 8.53
N GLU A 66 12.65 -7.01 7.43
CA GLU A 66 11.70 -6.19 6.69
C GLU A 66 10.55 -5.70 7.59
N ARG A 67 10.01 -6.55 8.47
CA ARG A 67 9.00 -6.12 9.44
C ARG A 67 9.53 -5.06 10.40
N GLY A 68 10.77 -5.23 10.88
CA GLY A 68 11.43 -4.26 11.75
C GLY A 68 11.65 -2.90 11.08
N GLU A 69 11.80 -2.88 9.76
CA GLU A 69 11.93 -1.66 8.94
C GLU A 69 10.58 -1.05 8.52
N GLY A 70 9.45 -1.58 9.01
CA GLY A 70 8.11 -1.10 8.65
C GLY A 70 7.62 -1.58 7.28
N VAL A 71 8.26 -2.58 6.68
CA VAL A 71 7.82 -3.15 5.40
C VAL A 71 6.60 -4.04 5.59
N CYS A 72 5.64 -3.92 4.68
CA CYS A 72 4.40 -4.70 4.72
C CYS A 72 3.95 -5.10 3.31
N LEU A 73 3.01 -6.05 3.21
CA LEU A 73 2.39 -6.44 1.94
C LEU A 73 1.16 -5.55 1.65
N GLY A 74 1.29 -4.59 0.76
CA GLY A 74 0.22 -3.63 0.42
C GLY A 74 -1.09 -4.26 -0.07
N CYS A 75 -1.07 -5.51 -0.55
CA CYS A 75 -2.30 -6.25 -0.92
C CYS A 75 -3.10 -6.81 0.28
N ARG A 76 -2.54 -6.74 1.50
CA ARG A 76 -3.17 -7.20 2.75
C ARG A 76 -3.16 -6.14 3.85
N ALA A 77 -2.27 -5.15 3.75
CA ALA A 77 -2.11 -4.10 4.75
C ALA A 77 -3.26 -3.09 4.71
N VAL A 78 -4.04 -3.01 5.79
CA VAL A 78 -5.14 -2.08 6.03
C VAL A 78 -4.65 -0.99 7.00
N PRO A 79 -4.68 0.29 6.62
CA PRO A 79 -4.30 1.39 7.51
C PRO A 79 -5.18 1.49 8.76
N GLN A 80 -4.57 1.73 9.92
CA GLN A 80 -5.28 1.97 11.19
C GLN A 80 -5.44 3.49 11.47
N GLY A 81 -5.61 4.27 10.41
CA GLY A 81 -5.61 5.73 10.46
C GLY A 81 -4.88 6.35 9.26
N ASP A 82 -4.30 7.52 9.47
CA ASP A 82 -3.47 8.18 8.47
C ASP A 82 -2.09 7.51 8.39
N VAL A 83 -1.69 7.12 7.18
CA VAL A 83 -0.41 6.45 6.94
C VAL A 83 0.35 7.13 5.81
N ARG A 84 1.67 7.21 5.98
CA ARG A 84 2.60 7.64 4.92
C ARG A 84 3.44 6.45 4.50
N ILE A 85 3.51 6.19 3.19
CA ILE A 85 4.17 4.99 2.65
C ILE A 85 5.14 5.34 1.53
N ALA A 86 6.12 4.47 1.33
CA ALA A 86 7.00 4.47 0.16
C ALA A 86 6.90 3.14 -0.60
N LEU A 87 6.95 3.22 -1.93
CA LEU A 87 6.99 2.04 -2.79
C LEU A 87 8.43 1.57 -2.98
N LEU A 88 8.72 0.30 -2.66
CA LEU A 88 10.11 -0.20 -2.61
C LEU A 88 10.64 -0.70 -3.96
N LYS A 89 9.79 -1.35 -4.75
CA LYS A 89 10.22 -2.06 -5.98
C LYS A 89 9.72 -1.41 -7.27
N SER A 90 9.00 -0.29 -7.18
CA SER A 90 8.38 0.33 -8.35
C SER A 90 7.94 1.76 -8.07
N ALA A 91 7.85 2.56 -9.12
CA ALA A 91 7.14 3.83 -9.09
C ALA A 91 5.61 3.63 -9.09
N LEU A 92 4.91 4.60 -8.51
CA LEU A 92 3.46 4.73 -8.62
C LEU A 92 3.09 4.99 -10.08
N ARG A 93 2.02 4.34 -10.56
CA ARG A 93 1.52 4.48 -11.94
C ARG A 93 0.07 4.91 -11.92
N VAL A 94 -0.27 5.87 -12.77
CA VAL A 94 -1.65 6.26 -13.02
C VAL A 94 -2.28 5.26 -13.98
N THR A 95 -3.42 4.71 -13.60
CA THR A 95 -4.24 3.81 -14.44
C THR A 95 -5.51 4.48 -14.93
N ASN A 96 -6.05 5.44 -14.17
CA ASN A 96 -7.20 6.24 -14.61
C ASN A 96 -7.17 7.64 -13.97
N PRO A 97 -6.80 8.68 -14.73
CA PRO A 97 -6.74 10.05 -14.24
C PRO A 97 -8.08 10.61 -13.74
N LEU A 98 -9.20 10.07 -14.21
CA LEU A 98 -10.55 10.54 -13.84
C LEU A 98 -10.99 10.06 -12.45
N LEU A 99 -10.23 9.14 -11.83
CA LEU A 99 -10.51 8.62 -10.48
C LEU A 99 -9.67 9.29 -9.40
N HIS A 100 -8.78 10.21 -9.78
CA HIS A 100 -8.01 10.98 -8.81
C HIS A 100 -8.95 11.86 -7.99
N PRO A 101 -8.70 12.03 -6.67
CA PRO A 101 -9.41 13.04 -5.92
C PRO A 101 -9.22 14.40 -6.62
N PRO A 102 -10.27 15.22 -6.75
CA PRO A 102 -10.14 16.53 -7.39
C PRO A 102 -9.03 17.31 -6.70
N ALA A 103 -8.12 17.89 -7.48
CA ALA A 103 -7.14 18.84 -6.96
C ALA A 103 -7.95 19.95 -6.25
N SER A 104 -7.73 20.08 -4.94
CA SER A 104 -8.33 21.15 -4.15
C SER A 104 -7.85 22.52 -4.63
#